data_AF-A0A961BKI4-F1
#
_entry.id   AF-A0A961BKI4-F1
#
_cell.length_a   1.000
_cell.length_b   1.000
_cell.length_c   1.000
_cell.angle_alpha   90.00
_cell.angle_beta   90.00
_cell.angle_gamma   90.00
#
_symmetry.space_group_name_H-M   'P 1'
#
loop_
_entity.id
_entity.type
_entity.pdbx_description
1 polymer ?
#
loop_
_entity_poly.entity_id
_entity_poly.type
_entity_poly.pdbx_seq_one_letter_code
_entity_poly.pdbx_strand_id
1 'polypeptide(L)'
;MDAATIHRRRWLTLGVLSLSLVIIGLDNTILNVALPTLVNELDASASQLQWMVDSYVLVFAGILLTMGALGDRFGRKLALNAGLVLFGAASVFAAFSTSANMLIGTRAVMGVGGALIMPSTLSIITNIFKGAER
;
A
#
# COMPACT_ATOMS: atom_id res chain seq x y z
N MET A 1 8.07 23.85 -21.63
CA MET A 1 8.84 22.85 -20.86
C MET A 1 9.66 22.06 -21.85
N ASP A 2 10.96 21.93 -21.60
CA ASP A 2 11.87 21.28 -22.52
C ASP A 2 11.67 19.76 -22.54
N ALA A 3 11.88 19.10 -23.69
CA ALA A 3 11.57 17.68 -23.87
C ALA A 3 12.38 16.78 -22.91
N ALA A 4 13.63 17.17 -22.63
CA ALA A 4 14.51 16.50 -21.66
C ALA A 4 13.97 16.56 -20.22
N THR A 5 13.32 17.67 -19.83
CA THR A 5 12.75 17.82 -18.49
C THR A 5 11.52 16.93 -18.29
N ILE A 6 10.71 16.76 -19.35
CA ILE A 6 9.57 15.85 -19.35
C ILE A 6 10.08 14.42 -19.19
N HIS A 7 11.04 13.99 -20.00
CA HIS A 7 11.61 12.63 -19.94
C HIS A 7 12.19 12.31 -18.55
N ARG A 8 13.01 13.19 -17.98
CA ARG A 8 13.58 13.00 -16.63
C ARG A 8 12.52 12.88 -15.53
N ARG A 9 11.44 13.67 -15.60
CA ARG A 9 10.32 13.58 -14.65
C ARG A 9 9.51 12.29 -14.80
N ARG A 10 9.41 11.71 -16.00
CA ARG A 10 8.76 10.40 -16.21
C ARG A 10 9.49 9.27 -15.49
N TRP A 11 10.80 9.19 -15.64
CA TRP A 11 11.64 8.18 -14.96
C TRP A 11 11.64 8.34 -13.43
N LEU A 12 11.69 9.57 -12.93
CA LEU A 12 11.54 9.82 -11.49
C LEU A 12 10.16 9.36 -10.98
N THR A 13 9.11 9.57 -11.77
CA THR A 13 7.76 9.10 -11.41
C THR A 13 7.71 7.58 -11.39
N LEU A 14 8.28 6.88 -12.37
CA LEU A 14 8.43 5.42 -12.31
C LEU A 14 9.15 4.98 -11.06
N GLY A 15 10.29 5.61 -10.73
CA GLY A 15 11.05 5.27 -9.52
C GLY A 15 10.19 5.35 -8.25
N VAL A 16 9.38 6.40 -8.11
CA VAL A 16 8.43 6.54 -6.98
C VAL A 16 7.37 5.44 -7.00
N LEU A 17 6.78 5.14 -8.16
CA LEU A 17 5.73 4.13 -8.29
C LEU A 17 6.26 2.72 -8.01
N SER A 18 7.43 2.38 -8.55
CA SER A 18 8.11 1.11 -8.29
C SER A 18 8.48 0.97 -6.82
N LEU A 19 9.06 2.01 -6.21
CA LEU A 19 9.37 2.00 -4.78
C LEU A 19 8.10 1.83 -3.93
N SER A 20 7.01 2.49 -4.29
CA SER A 20 5.71 2.34 -3.62
C SER A 20 5.21 0.90 -3.66
N LEU A 21 5.30 0.25 -4.83
CA LEU A 21 4.89 -1.14 -5.00
C LEU A 21 5.78 -2.10 -4.21
N VAL A 22 7.09 -1.87 -4.20
CA VAL A 22 8.05 -2.65 -3.40
C VAL A 22 7.72 -2.53 -1.91
N ILE A 23 7.44 -1.32 -1.41
CA ILE A 23 7.08 -1.10 0.00
C ILE A 23 5.81 -1.89 0.38
N ILE A 24 4.77 -1.88 -0.45
CA ILE A 24 3.54 -2.64 -0.21
C ILE A 24 3.79 -4.15 -0.26
N GLY A 25 4.61 -4.60 -1.21
CA GLY A 25 4.99 -6.02 -1.32
C GLY A 25 5.75 -6.50 -0.10
N LEU A 26 6.74 -5.71 0.34
CA LEU A 26 7.57 -5.99 1.50
C LEU A 26 6.76 -6.11 2.78
N ASP A 27 5.75 -5.27 2.99
CA ASP A 27 4.89 -5.37 4.17
C ASP A 27 4.24 -6.76 4.33
N ASN A 28 3.68 -7.30 3.24
CA ASN A 28 3.10 -8.64 3.27
C ASN A 28 4.17 -9.72 3.47
N THR A 29 5.34 -9.56 2.84
CA THR A 29 6.46 -10.50 3.04
C THR A 29 6.98 -10.48 4.48
N ILE A 30 7.19 -9.29 5.05
CA ILE A 30 7.64 -9.09 6.43
C ILE A 30 6.67 -9.76 7.39
N LEU A 31 5.36 -9.53 7.22
CA LEU A 31 4.37 -10.16 8.07
C LEU A 31 4.45 -11.68 8.01
N ASN A 32 4.48 -12.26 6.80
CA ASN A 32 4.56 -13.71 6.61
C ASN A 32 5.83 -14.32 7.22
N VAL A 33 6.97 -13.62 7.10
CA VAL A 33 8.23 -14.04 7.72
C VAL A 33 8.19 -13.90 9.25
N ALA A 34 7.47 -12.90 9.76
CA ALA A 34 7.34 -12.62 11.18
C ALA A 34 6.28 -13.48 11.89
N LEU A 35 5.34 -14.12 11.17
CA LEU A 35 4.28 -14.93 11.79
C LEU A 35 4.79 -15.92 12.84
N PRO A 36 5.87 -16.71 12.61
CA PRO A 36 6.39 -17.63 13.62
C PRO A 36 6.88 -16.92 14.88
N THR A 37 7.49 -15.75 14.73
CA THR A 37 7.96 -14.92 15.85
C THR A 37 6.78 -14.32 16.61
N LEU A 38 5.75 -13.84 15.90
CA LEU A 38 4.54 -13.25 16.50
C LEU A 38 3.74 -14.25 17.33
N VAL A 39 3.77 -15.54 16.99
CA VAL A 39 3.20 -16.61 17.84
C VAL A 39 3.88 -16.63 19.21
N ASN A 40 5.20 -16.54 19.24
CA ASN A 40 5.97 -16.66 20.48
C ASN A 40 6.01 -15.36 21.29
N GLU A 41 6.10 -14.20 20.62
CA GLU A 41 6.25 -12.90 21.28
C GLU A 41 4.91 -12.28 21.73
N LEU A 42 3.82 -12.54 20.99
CA LEU A 42 2.49 -11.98 21.29
C LEU A 42 1.49 -13.02 21.79
N ASP A 43 1.93 -14.26 22.00
CA ASP A 43 1.07 -15.42 22.31
C ASP A 43 -0.12 -15.52 21.33
N ALA A 44 0.15 -15.23 20.06
CA ALA A 44 -0.88 -15.05 19.05
C ALA A 44 -1.51 -16.40 18.66
N SER A 45 -2.82 -16.49 18.80
CA SER A 45 -3.58 -17.66 18.35
C SER A 45 -3.56 -17.81 16.83
N ALA A 46 -3.77 -19.03 16.33
CA ALA A 46 -3.85 -19.29 14.89
C ALA A 46 -4.89 -18.40 14.17
N SER A 47 -6.03 -18.14 14.83
CA SER A 47 -7.06 -17.24 14.29
C SER A 47 -6.55 -15.80 14.15
N GLN A 48 -5.79 -15.30 15.13
CA GLN A 48 -5.23 -13.95 15.07
C GLN A 48 -4.19 -13.80 13.95
N LEU A 49 -3.31 -14.79 13.76
CA LEU A 49 -2.38 -14.79 12.63
C LEU A 49 -3.10 -14.70 11.29
N GLN A 50 -4.19 -15.45 11.15
CA GLN A 50 -5.00 -15.41 9.93
C GLN A 50 -5.63 -14.03 9.74
N TRP A 51 -6.18 -13.45 10.81
CA TRP A 51 -6.72 -12.09 10.78
C TRP A 51 -5.67 -11.00 10.50
N MET A 52 -4.39 -11.18 10.85
CA MET A 52 -3.33 -10.22 10.50
C MET A 52 -3.14 -10.12 8.98
N VAL A 53 -3.36 -11.22 8.26
CA VAL A 53 -3.29 -11.26 6.80
C VAL A 53 -4.64 -10.83 6.21
N ASP A 54 -5.73 -11.46 6.67
CA ASP A 54 -7.06 -11.30 6.09
C ASP A 54 -7.62 -9.88 6.30
N SER A 55 -7.37 -9.24 7.45
CA SER A 55 -7.88 -7.87 7.70
C SER A 55 -7.42 -6.86 6.66
N TYR A 56 -6.15 -6.94 6.25
CA TYR A 56 -5.61 -6.10 5.19
C TYR A 56 -6.33 -6.37 3.87
N VAL A 57 -6.43 -7.64 3.47
CA VAL A 57 -7.03 -8.05 2.19
C VAL A 57 -8.52 -7.71 2.14
N LEU A 58 -9.26 -7.94 3.23
CA LEU A 58 -10.69 -7.68 3.33
C LEU A 58 -10.98 -6.18 3.23
N VAL A 59 -10.26 -5.34 3.98
CA VAL A 59 -10.45 -3.89 3.91
C VAL A 59 -10.04 -3.37 2.54
N PHE A 60 -8.87 -3.80 2.05
CA PHE A 60 -8.39 -3.44 0.72
C PHE A 60 -9.44 -3.76 -0.35
N ALA A 61 -9.88 -5.01 -0.43
CA ALA A 61 -10.84 -5.46 -1.43
C ALA A 61 -12.21 -4.79 -1.28
N GLY A 62 -12.67 -4.62 -0.03
CA GLY A 62 -13.98 -4.05 0.30
C GLY A 62 -14.14 -2.59 -0.13
N ILE A 63 -13.05 -1.81 -0.13
CA ILE A 63 -13.11 -0.38 -0.50
C ILE A 63 -12.31 -0.04 -1.76
N LEU A 64 -11.67 -1.01 -2.41
CA LEU A 64 -10.81 -0.79 -3.59
C LEU A 64 -11.51 0.02 -4.67
N LEU A 65 -12.73 -0.39 -5.05
CA LEU A 65 -13.48 0.28 -6.10
C LEU A 65 -13.91 1.70 -5.68
N THR A 66 -14.32 1.86 -4.42
CA THR A 66 -14.73 3.15 -3.86
C THR A 66 -13.57 4.13 -3.79
N MET A 67 -12.41 3.70 -3.27
CA MET A 67 -11.20 4.52 -3.18
C MET A 67 -10.58 4.79 -4.56
N GLY A 68 -10.70 3.84 -5.49
CA GLY A 68 -10.33 4.06 -6.89
C GLY A 68 -11.16 5.16 -7.55
N ALA A 69 -12.49 5.09 -7.44
CA ALA A 69 -13.39 6.12 -7.95
C ALA A 69 -13.17 7.49 -7.28
N LEU A 70 -12.89 7.49 -5.98
CA LEU A 70 -12.54 8.69 -5.22
C LEU A 70 -11.24 9.31 -5.75
N GLY A 71 -10.20 8.50 -5.94
CA GLY A 71 -8.91 8.95 -6.47
C GLY A 71 -8.98 9.46 -7.89
N ASP A 72 -9.84 8.86 -8.72
CA ASP A 72 -10.11 9.35 -10.07
C ASP A 72 -10.80 10.72 -10.07
N ARG A 73 -11.71 10.98 -9.11
CA ARG A 73 -12.44 12.25 -8.99
C ARG A 73 -11.61 13.38 -8.38
N PHE A 74 -10.88 13.11 -7.30
CA PHE A 74 -10.12 14.12 -6.55
C PHE A 74 -8.67 14.29 -7.02
N GLY A 75 -8.20 13.40 -7.89
CA GLY A 75 -6.88 13.46 -8.51
C GLY A 75 -5.96 12.33 -8.05
N ARG A 76 -5.50 11.55 -9.03
CA ARG A 76 -4.69 10.33 -8.84
C ARG A 76 -3.38 10.57 -8.09
N LYS A 77 -2.72 11.71 -8.33
CA LYS A 77 -1.48 12.07 -7.61
C LYS A 77 -1.75 12.31 -6.12
N LEU A 78 -2.86 12.96 -5.79
CA LEU A 78 -3.23 13.24 -4.41
C LEU A 78 -3.65 11.94 -3.70
N ALA A 79 -4.41 11.08 -4.37
CA ALA A 79 -4.77 9.76 -3.87
C ALA A 79 -3.54 8.87 -3.60
N LEU A 80 -2.57 8.83 -4.54
CA LEU A 80 -1.32 8.11 -4.35
C LEU A 80 -0.56 8.61 -3.12
N ASN A 81 -0.36 9.92 -3.01
CA ASN A 81 0.39 10.51 -1.89
C ASN A 81 -0.33 10.31 -0.55
N ALA A 82 -1.64 10.50 -0.51
CA ALA A 82 -2.44 10.28 0.69
C ALA A 82 -2.39 8.81 1.13
N GLY A 83 -2.53 7.88 0.17
CA GLY A 83 -2.39 6.45 0.40
C GLY A 83 -1.01 6.09 0.94
N LEU A 84 0.06 6.63 0.36
CA LEU A 84 1.44 6.40 0.82
C LEU A 84 1.69 6.91 2.24
N VAL A 85 1.19 8.11 2.56
CA VAL A 85 1.31 8.67 3.91
C VAL A 85 0.53 7.83 4.92
N LEU A 86 -0.69 7.43 4.57
CA LEU A 86 -1.52 6.58 5.43
C LEU A 86 -0.88 5.21 5.65
N PHE A 87 -0.43 4.57 4.58
CA PHE A 87 0.23 3.26 4.62
C PHE A 87 1.53 3.33 5.44
N GLY A 88 2.38 4.32 5.17
CA GLY A 88 3.65 4.50 5.88
C GLY A 88 3.44 4.79 7.37
N ALA A 89 2.49 5.67 7.73
CA ALA A 89 2.17 5.95 9.13
C ALA A 89 1.64 4.68 9.83
N ALA A 90 0.70 3.98 9.21
CA ALA A 90 0.15 2.74 9.77
C ALA A 90 1.21 1.63 9.90
N SER A 91 2.16 1.55 8.96
CA SER A 91 3.31 0.63 9.03
C SER A 91 4.23 0.95 10.21
N VAL A 92 4.51 2.23 10.46
CA VAL A 92 5.27 2.65 11.66
C VAL A 92 4.51 2.30 12.93
N PHE A 93 3.18 2.54 12.98
CA PHE A 93 2.37 2.12 14.13
C PHE A 93 2.35 0.61 14.33
N ALA A 94 2.34 -0.18 13.25
CA ALA A 94 2.42 -1.63 13.31
C ALA A 94 3.74 -2.10 13.93
N ALA A 95 4.86 -1.43 13.65
CA ALA A 95 6.16 -1.76 14.26
C ALA A 95 6.19 -1.56 15.78
N PHE A 96 5.28 -0.75 16.34
CA PHE A 96 5.13 -0.55 17.79
C PHE A 96 3.96 -1.35 18.39
N SER A 97 3.38 -2.30 17.64
CA SER A 97 2.26 -3.08 18.15
C SER A 97 2.70 -4.00 19.30
N THR A 98 2.00 -3.92 20.43
CA THR A 98 2.27 -4.75 21.63
C THR A 98 1.29 -5.90 21.79
N SER A 99 0.33 -6.05 20.87
CA SER A 99 -0.66 -7.12 20.89
C SER A 99 -1.10 -7.50 19.49
N ALA A 100 -1.52 -8.76 19.32
CA ALA A 100 -2.00 -9.27 18.05
C ALA A 100 -3.20 -8.46 17.50
N ASN A 101 -4.13 -8.06 18.36
CA ASN A 101 -5.30 -7.27 17.95
C ASN A 101 -4.92 -5.87 17.47
N MET A 102 -3.92 -5.24 18.10
CA MET A 102 -3.40 -3.96 17.64
C MET A 102 -2.78 -4.10 16.25
N LEU A 103 -2.00 -5.16 16.01
CA LEU A 103 -1.42 -5.44 14.70
C LEU A 103 -2.50 -5.66 13.64
N ILE A 104 -3.52 -6.47 13.92
CA ILE A 104 -4.69 -6.66 13.04
C ILE A 104 -5.37 -5.33 12.72
N GLY A 105 -5.57 -4.46 13.72
CA GLY A 105 -6.14 -3.13 13.52
C GLY A 105 -5.29 -2.25 12.61
N THR A 106 -3.97 -2.21 12.83
CA THR A 106 -3.05 -1.46 11.96
C THR A 106 -3.04 -2.01 10.53
N ARG A 107 -3.13 -3.33 10.37
CA ARG A 107 -3.21 -4.02 9.06
C ARG A 107 -4.47 -3.64 8.29
N ALA A 108 -5.61 -3.57 8.97
CA ALA A 108 -6.84 -3.05 8.40
C ALA A 108 -6.67 -1.60 7.87
N VAL A 109 -6.02 -0.72 8.65
CA VAL A 109 -5.72 0.66 8.24
C VAL A 109 -4.76 0.69 7.04
N MET A 110 -3.75 -0.17 7.01
CA MET A 110 -2.85 -0.30 5.87
C MET A 110 -3.60 -0.75 4.61
N GLY A 111 -4.63 -1.59 4.74
CA GLY A 111 -5.53 -1.98 3.64
C GLY A 111 -6.22 -0.76 3.01
N VAL A 112 -6.59 0.24 3.82
CA VAL A 112 -7.14 1.52 3.32
C VAL A 112 -6.10 2.29 2.50
N GLY A 113 -4.87 2.37 2.99
CA GLY A 113 -3.75 2.99 2.26
C GLY A 113 -3.47 2.27 0.94
N GLY A 114 -3.44 0.94 0.95
CA GLY A 114 -3.26 0.11 -0.25
C GLY A 114 -4.34 0.34 -1.30
N ALA A 115 -5.60 0.48 -0.89
CA ALA A 115 -6.75 0.71 -1.76
C ALA A 115 -6.69 2.08 -2.48
N LEU A 116 -5.99 3.06 -1.91
CA LEU A 116 -5.70 4.34 -2.57
C LEU A 116 -4.51 4.25 -3.55
N ILE A 117 -3.49 3.46 -3.20
CA ILE A 117 -2.24 3.38 -3.96
C ILE A 117 -2.41 2.58 -5.26
N MET A 118 -2.91 1.34 -5.19
CA MET A 118 -2.99 0.40 -6.33
C MET A 118 -3.74 0.94 -7.56
N PRO A 119 -4.96 1.50 -7.46
CA PRO A 119 -5.63 2.05 -8.63
C PRO A 119 -4.91 3.30 -9.14
N SER A 120 -4.37 4.12 -8.24
CA SER A 120 -3.65 5.35 -8.62
C SER A 120 -2.35 5.05 -9.36
N THR A 121 -1.58 4.02 -8.95
CA THR A 121 -0.30 3.66 -9.59
C THR A 121 -0.50 3.24 -11.04
N LEU A 122 -1.38 2.27 -11.30
CA LEU A 122 -1.68 1.80 -12.66
C LEU A 122 -2.14 2.95 -13.55
N SER A 123 -2.96 3.83 -12.99
CA SER A 123 -3.56 4.94 -13.71
C SER A 123 -2.58 6.08 -14.01
N ILE A 124 -1.57 6.29 -13.15
CA ILE A 124 -0.47 7.24 -13.41
C ILE A 124 0.48 6.67 -14.45
N ILE A 125 0.84 5.38 -14.36
CA ILE A 125 1.70 4.71 -15.36
C ILE A 125 1.07 4.83 -16.74
N THR A 126 -0.20 4.45 -16.88
CA THR A 126 -0.89 4.44 -18.18
C THR A 126 -1.14 5.84 -18.77
N ASN A 127 -1.13 6.89 -17.95
CA ASN A 127 -1.25 8.28 -18.42
C ASN A 127 0.11 8.86 -18.84
N ILE A 128 1.18 8.53 -18.12
CA ILE A 128 2.52 9.06 -18.34
C ILE A 128 3.26 8.31 -19.47
N PHE A 129 3.04 7.00 -19.60
CA PHE A 129 3.65 6.13 -20.62
C PHE A 129 2.58 5.76 -21.67
N LYS A 130 2.71 6.31 -22.89
CA LYS A 130 1.80 6.07 -24.02
C LYS A 130 2.54 5.37 -25.17
N GLY A 131 1.92 4.41 -25.84
CA GLY A 131 2.47 3.76 -27.05
C GLY A 131 3.40 2.58 -26.77
N ALA A 132 4.37 2.32 -27.67
CA ALA A 132 5.28 1.16 -27.69
C ALA A 132 6.31 1.09 -26.53
N GLU A 133 6.17 1.95 -25.52
CA GLU A 133 6.98 1.99 -24.29
C GLU A 133 6.20 1.42 -23.07
N ARG A 134 5.07 0.73 -23.31
CA ARG A 134 4.32 -0.07 -22.32
C ARG A 134 4.89 -1.48 -22.24
#